data_AF-A0A4Q5V3P0-F1
#
_entry.id   AF-A0A4Q5V3P0-F1
#
_cell.length_a   1.000
_cell.length_b   1.000
_cell.length_c   1.000
_cell.angle_alpha   90.00
_cell.angle_beta   90.00
_cell.angle_gamma   90.00
#
_symmetry.space_group_name_H-M   'P 1'
#
loop_
_entity.id
_entity.type
_entity.pdbx_description
1 polymer ?
#
loop_
_entity_poly.entity_id
_entity_poly.type
_entity_poly.pdbx_seq_one_letter_code
_entity_poly.pdbx_strand_id
1 'polypeptide(L)'
;MSDFKNLEKTLWATADKLRSNMDAAEYKHVVLGLIFLKYISDAFNGRYEQLKLELEDPKSDWYVEEEAARYGTLNDKDEYTSHNIFYVPEKARWSYLQSKAKLPEIGKLVDDAMDEIEKLNPSLKGVLPKIYADPDLNKQRLGELIDLIGTIGFNEPGHKAKDLLGRVYEYFLGQFADAEGKSGGQFYTPASIVKLLVEMLEPYKGRVYDGCCGSGGMFVQSEKFIEEHGGRLGDISIYGQES
;
A
#
# COMPACT_ATOMS: atom_id res chain seq x y z
N MET A 1 -10.32 -13.22 14.31
CA MET A 1 -10.92 -11.87 14.41
C MET A 1 -10.35 -11.03 15.56
N SER A 2 -9.89 -11.62 16.66
CA SER A 2 -9.26 -10.92 17.80
C SER A 2 -7.85 -10.38 17.52
N ASP A 3 -7.02 -11.12 16.79
CA ASP A 3 -5.60 -10.76 16.61
C ASP A 3 -5.38 -9.57 15.68
N PHE A 4 -6.21 -9.41 14.63
CA PHE A 4 -6.09 -8.29 13.69
C PHE A 4 -6.54 -6.94 14.27
N LYS A 5 -7.61 -6.92 15.07
CA LYS A 5 -7.99 -5.70 15.80
C LYS A 5 -6.91 -5.27 16.80
N ASN A 6 -6.17 -6.25 17.35
CA ASN A 6 -5.03 -5.96 18.20
C ASN A 6 -3.84 -5.45 17.37
N LEU A 7 -3.63 -5.94 16.15
CA LEU A 7 -2.62 -5.41 15.22
C LEU A 7 -2.90 -3.94 14.89
N GLU A 8 -4.10 -3.61 14.41
CA GLU A 8 -4.53 -2.23 14.09
C GLU A 8 -4.29 -1.28 15.27
N LYS A 9 -4.76 -1.66 16.47
CA LYS A 9 -4.56 -0.87 17.69
C LYS A 9 -3.09 -0.74 18.08
N THR A 10 -2.32 -1.80 17.98
CA THR A 10 -0.88 -1.78 18.29
C THR A 10 -0.13 -0.87 17.34
N LEU A 11 -0.46 -0.96 16.05
CA LEU A 11 0.12 -0.11 15.01
C LEU A 11 -0.21 1.36 15.26
N TRP A 12 -1.48 1.69 15.51
CA TRP A 12 -1.87 3.06 15.82
C TRP A 12 -1.23 3.57 17.10
N ALA A 13 -1.30 2.81 18.20
CA ALA A 13 -0.72 3.23 19.48
C ALA A 13 0.79 3.46 19.39
N THR A 14 1.48 2.74 18.50
CA THR A 14 2.91 2.93 18.29
C THR A 14 3.18 4.08 17.33
N ALA A 15 2.42 4.19 16.23
CA ALA A 15 2.50 5.33 15.33
C ALA A 15 2.22 6.66 16.07
N ASP A 16 1.22 6.71 16.95
CA ASP A 16 0.87 7.88 17.76
C ASP A 16 1.98 8.24 18.76
N LYS A 17 2.62 7.26 19.40
CA LYS A 17 3.82 7.49 20.23
C LYS A 17 4.96 8.12 19.43
N LEU A 18 5.10 7.73 18.17
CA LEU A 18 6.16 8.20 17.28
C LEU A 18 5.87 9.60 16.70
N ARG A 19 4.61 10.06 16.72
CA ARG A 19 4.16 11.37 16.22
C ARG A 19 4.83 12.59 16.87
N SER A 20 5.30 12.47 18.12
CA SER A 20 5.88 13.55 18.97
C SER A 20 5.15 14.90 18.86
N ASN A 21 5.62 15.75 17.94
CA ASN A 21 5.27 17.16 17.79
C ASN A 21 4.70 17.47 16.39
N MET A 22 4.57 16.48 15.50
CA MET A 22 3.99 16.69 14.16
C MET A 22 2.47 16.72 14.23
N ASP A 23 1.88 17.58 13.40
CA ASP A 23 0.43 17.60 13.23
C ASP A 23 -0.06 16.26 12.64
N ALA A 24 -1.26 15.84 13.03
CA ALA A 24 -1.86 14.61 12.52
C ALA A 24 -1.99 14.63 11.00
N ALA A 25 -2.26 15.81 10.42
CA ALA A 25 -2.37 15.99 8.98
C ALA A 25 -1.06 15.77 8.22
N GLU A 26 0.10 16.05 8.81
CA GLU A 26 1.38 15.78 8.14
C GLU A 26 1.82 14.34 8.38
N TYR A 27 1.64 13.86 9.61
CA TYR A 27 2.07 12.52 10.00
C TYR A 27 1.30 11.41 9.28
N LYS A 28 0.04 11.66 8.87
CA LYS A 28 -0.72 10.70 8.06
C LYS A 28 -0.01 10.32 6.77
N HIS A 29 0.60 11.28 6.10
CA HIS A 29 1.28 11.04 4.83
C HIS A 29 2.55 10.19 5.02
N VAL A 30 3.25 10.40 6.13
CA VAL A 30 4.43 9.59 6.52
C VAL A 30 4.01 8.12 6.70
N VAL A 31 3.01 7.87 7.56
CA VAL A 31 2.59 6.51 7.92
C VAL A 31 1.94 5.78 6.73
N LEU A 32 0.99 6.43 6.05
CA LEU A 32 0.29 5.82 4.91
C LEU A 32 1.24 5.53 3.74
N GLY A 33 2.21 6.42 3.49
CA GLY A 33 3.24 6.19 2.47
C GLY A 33 4.13 4.98 2.78
N LEU A 34 4.54 4.80 4.04
CA LEU A 34 5.34 3.63 4.44
C LEU A 34 4.54 2.33 4.37
N ILE A 35 3.27 2.35 4.76
CA ILE A 35 2.38 1.19 4.63
C ILE A 35 2.22 0.80 3.16
N PHE A 36 2.03 1.79 2.27
CA PHE A 36 1.98 1.54 0.83
C PHE A 36 3.28 0.95 0.29
N LEU A 37 4.43 1.53 0.68
CA LEU A 37 5.75 1.02 0.30
C LEU A 37 5.97 -0.43 0.75
N LYS A 38 5.59 -0.76 1.98
CA LYS A 38 5.64 -2.13 2.50
C LYS A 38 4.81 -3.07 1.63
N TYR A 39 3.59 -2.68 1.31
CA TYR A 39 2.70 -3.50 0.49
C TYR A 39 3.25 -3.76 -0.90
N ILE A 40 3.70 -2.73 -1.63
CA ILE A 40 4.23 -2.93 -2.98
C ILE A 40 5.51 -3.76 -2.96
N SER A 41 6.33 -3.60 -1.91
CA SER A 41 7.54 -4.40 -1.74
C SER A 41 7.23 -5.87 -1.44
N ASP A 42 6.22 -6.16 -0.63
CA ASP A 42 5.80 -7.53 -0.33
C ASP A 42 5.19 -8.21 -1.55
N ALA A 43 4.32 -7.49 -2.28
CA ALA A 43 3.72 -7.99 -3.52
C ALA A 43 4.80 -8.30 -4.57
N PHE A 44 5.77 -7.40 -4.73
CA PHE A 44 6.92 -7.61 -5.60
C PHE A 44 7.75 -8.82 -5.16
N ASN A 45 8.11 -8.91 -3.87
CA ASN A 45 8.90 -10.02 -3.35
C ASN A 45 8.19 -11.37 -3.50
N GLY A 46 6.87 -11.42 -3.25
CA GLY A 46 6.09 -12.65 -3.44
C GLY A 46 6.13 -13.14 -4.89
N ARG A 47 5.98 -12.24 -5.88
CA ARG A 47 6.12 -12.59 -7.30
C ARG A 47 7.56 -12.95 -7.66
N TYR A 48 8.54 -12.22 -7.13
CA TYR A 48 9.96 -12.49 -7.35
C TYR A 48 10.34 -13.90 -6.86
N GLU A 49 9.90 -14.30 -5.67
CA GLU A 49 10.15 -15.63 -5.12
C GLU A 49 9.45 -16.72 -5.96
N GLN A 50 8.21 -16.47 -6.39
CA GLN A 50 7.51 -17.39 -7.29
C GLN A 50 8.27 -17.59 -8.62
N LEU A 51 8.61 -16.49 -9.31
CA LEU A 51 9.37 -16.52 -10.56
C LEU A 51 10.71 -17.23 -10.37
N LYS A 52 11.41 -16.95 -9.28
CA LYS A 52 12.69 -17.59 -8.97
C LYS A 52 12.54 -19.11 -8.88
N LEU A 53 11.52 -19.60 -8.18
CA LEU A 53 11.25 -21.03 -8.07
C LEU A 53 10.90 -21.64 -9.45
N GLU A 54 10.05 -20.96 -10.23
CA GLU A 54 9.65 -21.40 -11.57
C GLU A 54 10.83 -21.44 -12.56
N LEU A 55 11.78 -20.52 -12.45
CA LEU A 55 12.97 -20.45 -13.30
C LEU A 55 14.06 -21.46 -12.91
N GLU A 56 14.12 -21.84 -11.63
CA GLU A 56 15.13 -22.78 -11.09
C GLU A 56 14.70 -24.25 -11.17
N ASP A 57 13.40 -24.56 -11.24
CA ASP A 57 12.88 -25.93 -11.31
C ASP A 57 13.00 -26.53 -12.73
N PRO A 58 13.82 -27.57 -12.96
CA PRO A 58 13.96 -28.22 -14.27
C PRO A 58 12.68 -28.83 -14.84
N LYS A 59 11.61 -28.96 -14.04
CA LYS A 59 10.30 -29.47 -14.45
C LYS A 59 9.31 -28.38 -14.82
N SER A 60 9.66 -27.12 -14.59
CA SER A 60 8.83 -25.97 -14.93
C SER A 60 8.94 -25.64 -16.42
N ASP A 61 7.83 -25.23 -17.02
CA ASP A 61 7.82 -24.70 -18.40
C ASP A 61 8.64 -23.40 -18.52
N TRP A 62 8.92 -22.74 -17.39
CA TRP A 62 9.72 -21.53 -17.28
C TRP A 62 11.18 -21.79 -16.93
N TYR A 63 11.64 -23.05 -16.89
CA TYR A 63 13.01 -23.37 -16.50
C TYR A 63 14.06 -22.69 -17.39
N VAL A 64 15.05 -22.07 -16.76
CA VAL A 64 16.20 -21.46 -17.44
C VAL A 64 17.49 -21.93 -16.76
N GLU A 65 18.31 -22.69 -17.48
CA GLU A 65 19.56 -23.26 -16.96
C GLU A 65 20.62 -22.17 -16.66
N GLU A 66 20.72 -21.15 -17.52
CA GLU A 66 21.72 -20.09 -17.40
C GLU A 66 21.33 -19.04 -16.34
N GLU A 67 22.20 -18.81 -15.36
CA GLU A 67 21.95 -17.86 -14.27
C GLU A 67 21.78 -16.42 -14.73
N ALA A 68 22.56 -15.98 -15.74
CA ALA A 68 22.44 -14.64 -16.30
C ALA A 68 21.06 -14.41 -16.96
N ALA A 69 20.53 -15.42 -17.64
CA ALA A 69 19.19 -15.37 -18.24
C ALA A 69 18.08 -15.40 -17.18
N ARG A 70 18.26 -16.16 -16.08
CA ARG A 70 17.36 -16.07 -14.91
C ARG A 70 17.35 -14.67 -14.32
N TYR A 71 18.52 -14.07 -14.11
CA TYR A 71 18.62 -12.71 -13.58
C TYR A 71 17.95 -11.68 -14.49
N GLY A 72 18.10 -11.82 -15.82
CA GLY A 72 17.40 -10.97 -16.79
C GLY A 72 15.88 -11.02 -16.61
N THR A 73 15.32 -12.23 -16.53
CA THR A 73 13.87 -12.46 -16.35
C THR A 73 13.36 -11.93 -15.00
N LEU A 74 14.11 -12.17 -13.92
CA LEU A 74 13.78 -11.67 -12.58
C LEU A 74 13.83 -10.14 -12.43
N ASN A 75 14.42 -9.42 -13.39
CA ASN A 75 14.45 -7.96 -13.40
C ASN A 75 13.66 -7.38 -14.59
N ASP A 76 12.92 -8.22 -15.32
CA ASP A 76 12.01 -7.77 -16.36
C ASP A 76 10.74 -7.22 -15.71
N LYS A 77 10.37 -5.99 -16.07
CA LYS A 77 9.20 -5.30 -15.52
C LYS A 77 7.88 -5.91 -15.98
N ASP A 78 7.86 -6.51 -17.16
CA ASP A 78 6.63 -7.01 -17.77
C ASP A 78 6.07 -8.23 -17.00
N GLU A 79 6.97 -9.01 -16.39
CA GLU A 79 6.63 -10.16 -15.52
C GLU A 79 5.87 -9.79 -14.24
N TYR A 80 5.99 -8.52 -13.82
CA TYR A 80 5.28 -7.96 -12.68
C TYR A 80 4.03 -7.20 -13.12
N THR A 81 4.17 -6.38 -14.16
CA THR A 81 3.09 -5.51 -14.64
C THR A 81 1.89 -6.32 -15.15
N SER A 82 2.13 -7.47 -15.79
CA SER A 82 1.09 -8.43 -16.21
C SER A 82 0.20 -8.93 -15.08
N HIS A 83 0.69 -8.89 -13.84
CA HIS A 83 -0.04 -9.30 -12.64
C HIS A 83 -0.56 -8.11 -11.82
N ASN A 84 -0.50 -6.89 -12.36
CA ASN A 84 -0.80 -5.64 -11.66
C ASN A 84 0.09 -5.41 -10.44
N ILE A 85 1.35 -5.82 -10.52
CA ILE A 85 2.36 -5.62 -9.47
C ILE A 85 3.33 -4.53 -9.94
N PHE A 86 3.55 -3.52 -9.10
CA PHE A 86 4.54 -2.48 -9.37
C PHE A 86 5.95 -3.04 -9.27
N TYR A 87 6.82 -2.62 -10.19
CA TYR A 87 8.22 -3.00 -10.14
C TYR A 87 8.94 -2.25 -9.02
N VAL A 88 9.61 -2.97 -8.12
CA VAL A 88 10.31 -2.38 -6.97
C VAL A 88 11.82 -2.67 -7.08
N PRO A 89 12.65 -1.63 -7.31
CA PRO A 89 14.10 -1.80 -7.41
C PRO A 89 14.70 -2.22 -6.08
N GLU A 90 15.87 -2.88 -6.12
CA GLU A 90 16.50 -3.49 -4.94
C GLU A 90 16.65 -2.53 -3.74
N LYS A 91 17.04 -1.28 -4.00
CA LYS A 91 17.22 -0.24 -2.97
C LYS A 91 15.90 0.29 -2.39
N ALA A 92 14.79 0.06 -3.08
CA ALA A 92 13.46 0.44 -2.61
C ALA A 92 12.70 -0.71 -1.96
N ARG A 93 13.26 -1.93 -1.96
CA ARG A 93 12.66 -3.08 -1.27
C ARG A 93 12.67 -2.84 0.23
N TRP A 94 11.59 -3.24 0.88
CA TRP A 94 11.41 -3.04 2.32
C TRP A 94 12.53 -3.64 3.15
N SER A 95 13.00 -4.84 2.80
CA SER A 95 14.10 -5.52 3.50
C SER A 95 15.40 -4.70 3.47
N TYR A 96 15.68 -4.02 2.35
CA TYR A 96 16.82 -3.12 2.23
C TYR A 96 16.66 -1.92 3.18
N LEU A 97 15.52 -1.23 3.12
CA LEU A 97 15.26 -0.04 3.95
C LEU A 97 15.24 -0.39 5.44
N GLN A 98 14.63 -1.53 5.80
CA GLN A 98 14.61 -2.03 7.18
C GLN A 98 16.02 -2.33 7.71
N SER A 99 16.90 -2.91 6.88
CA SER A 99 18.30 -3.13 7.27
C SER A 99 19.07 -1.83 7.55
N LYS A 100 18.57 -0.70 7.03
CA LYS A 100 19.14 0.64 7.17
C LYS A 100 18.33 1.53 8.12
N ALA A 101 17.28 1.01 8.76
CA ALA A 101 16.32 1.79 9.55
C ALA A 101 16.97 2.60 10.68
N LYS A 102 18.09 2.11 11.22
CA LYS A 102 18.82 2.75 12.34
C LYS A 102 19.83 3.81 11.90
N LEU A 103 19.99 4.01 10.60
CA LEU A 103 20.94 4.99 10.05
C LEU A 103 20.33 6.39 10.05
N PRO A 104 21.13 7.45 10.29
CA PRO A 104 20.63 8.82 10.27
C PRO A 104 20.10 9.24 8.88
N GLU A 105 20.63 8.64 7.81
CA GLU A 105 20.20 8.89 6.43
C GLU A 105 18.91 8.16 6.02
N ILE A 106 18.26 7.39 6.91
CA ILE A 106 17.07 6.59 6.56
C ILE A 106 15.98 7.40 5.86
N GLY A 107 15.76 8.64 6.29
CA GLY A 107 14.79 9.54 5.65
C GLY A 107 15.08 9.77 4.17
N LYS A 108 16.35 10.03 3.84
CA LYS A 108 16.78 10.20 2.45
C LYS A 108 16.67 8.90 1.66
N LEU A 109 17.02 7.76 2.26
CA LEU A 109 16.91 6.46 1.60
C LEU A 109 15.46 6.14 1.22
N VAL A 110 14.50 6.49 2.07
CA VAL A 110 13.07 6.32 1.76
C VAL A 110 12.64 7.27 0.64
N ASP A 111 13.01 8.54 0.68
CA ASP A 111 12.67 9.49 -0.40
C ASP A 111 13.27 9.06 -1.75
N ASP A 112 14.55 8.66 -1.77
CA ASP A 112 15.24 8.15 -2.95
C ASP A 112 14.54 6.89 -3.50
N ALA A 113 14.09 5.99 -2.62
CA ALA A 113 13.33 4.80 -2.98
C ALA A 113 11.96 5.13 -3.61
N MET A 114 11.21 6.07 -3.03
CA MET A 114 9.94 6.52 -3.59
C MET A 114 10.14 7.13 -4.98
N ASP A 115 11.15 7.98 -5.15
CA ASP A 115 11.51 8.56 -6.44
C ASP A 115 11.87 7.51 -7.50
N GLU A 116 12.61 6.47 -7.12
CA GLU A 116 12.98 5.39 -8.03
C GLU A 116 11.77 4.55 -8.44
N ILE A 117 10.87 4.26 -7.51
CA ILE A 117 9.60 3.57 -7.79
C ILE A 117 8.76 4.38 -8.77
N GLU A 118 8.58 5.68 -8.57
CA GLU A 118 7.80 6.51 -9.49
C GLU A 118 8.40 6.57 -10.91
N LYS A 119 9.74 6.62 -11.02
CA LYS A 119 10.43 6.60 -12.32
C LYS A 119 10.19 5.30 -13.07
N LEU A 120 10.14 4.19 -12.35
CA LEU A 120 9.99 2.86 -12.95
C LEU A 120 8.53 2.48 -13.21
N ASN A 121 7.58 3.16 -12.55
CA ASN A 121 6.14 2.90 -12.61
C ASN A 121 5.37 4.19 -12.94
N PRO A 122 5.12 4.50 -14.24
CA PRO A 122 4.54 5.78 -14.65
C PRO A 122 3.18 6.13 -14.02
N SER A 123 2.38 5.13 -13.65
CA SER A 123 1.08 5.30 -12.99
C SER A 123 1.18 5.81 -11.54
N LEU A 124 2.36 5.74 -10.91
CA LEU A 124 2.60 6.25 -9.55
C LEU A 124 3.21 7.65 -9.54
N LYS A 125 3.44 8.29 -10.69
CA LYS A 125 4.11 9.58 -10.78
C LYS A 125 3.39 10.66 -9.94
N GLY A 126 4.10 11.21 -8.95
CA GLY A 126 3.57 12.24 -8.05
C GLY A 126 2.60 11.74 -6.98
N VAL A 127 2.45 10.41 -6.83
CA VAL A 127 1.55 9.81 -5.85
C VAL A 127 2.27 9.55 -4.52
N LEU A 128 3.56 9.22 -4.57
CA LEU A 128 4.30 8.79 -3.38
C LEU A 128 4.83 10.01 -2.60
N PRO A 129 4.63 10.05 -1.27
CA PRO A 129 5.14 11.14 -0.45
C PRO A 129 6.66 11.09 -0.37
N LYS A 130 7.31 12.26 -0.40
CA LYS A 130 8.78 12.43 -0.35
C LYS A 130 9.16 13.42 0.74
N ILE A 131 8.67 13.13 1.94
CA ILE A 131 8.75 14.00 3.13
C ILE A 131 9.60 13.36 4.23
N TYR A 132 10.32 12.28 3.91
CA TYR A 132 11.02 11.48 4.91
C TYR A 132 12.39 12.06 5.27
N ALA A 133 13.04 12.81 4.36
CA ALA A 133 14.28 13.52 4.62
C ALA A 133 14.11 14.83 5.42
N ASP A 134 12.87 15.25 5.71
CA ASP A 134 12.58 16.49 6.43
C ASP A 134 13.40 16.62 7.74
N PRO A 135 14.13 17.73 7.98
CA PRO A 135 14.91 17.92 9.19
C PRO A 135 14.11 17.81 10.49
N ASP A 136 12.83 18.18 10.47
CA ASP A 136 11.94 18.15 11.64
C ASP A 136 11.41 16.74 11.94
N LEU A 137 11.51 15.82 10.97
CA LEU A 137 11.15 14.42 11.17
C LEU A 137 12.27 13.66 11.90
N ASN A 138 11.97 13.20 13.11
CA ASN A 138 12.88 12.41 13.93
C ASN A 138 13.24 11.06 13.27
N LYS A 139 14.52 10.92 12.86
CA LYS A 139 15.01 9.75 12.12
C LYS A 139 15.05 8.46 12.92
N GLN A 140 15.29 8.56 14.24
CA GLN A 140 15.23 7.39 15.11
C GLN A 140 13.81 6.83 15.15
N ARG A 141 12.81 7.70 15.30
CA ARG A 141 11.39 7.31 15.32
C ARG A 141 10.92 6.77 13.97
N LEU A 142 11.40 7.36 12.87
CA LEU A 142 11.16 6.84 11.53
C LEU A 142 11.70 5.40 11.39
N GLY A 143 12.90 5.14 11.89
CA GLY A 143 13.48 3.79 11.93
C GLY A 143 12.63 2.80 12.74
N GLU A 144 12.19 3.20 13.94
CA GLU A 144 11.29 2.40 14.78
C GLU A 144 9.94 2.11 14.09
N LEU A 145 9.41 3.08 13.34
CA LEU A 145 8.18 2.90 12.55
C LEU A 145 8.38 1.90 11.41
N ILE A 146 9.52 1.97 10.71
CA ILE A 146 9.88 1.00 9.66
C ILE A 146 10.01 -0.41 10.25
N ASP A 147 10.66 -0.56 11.40
CA ASP A 147 10.77 -1.86 12.06
C ASP A 147 9.39 -2.41 12.46
N LEU A 148 8.52 -1.55 13.00
CA LEU A 148 7.16 -1.92 13.37
C LEU A 148 6.32 -2.35 12.15
N ILE A 149 6.30 -1.55 11.09
CA ILE A 149 5.55 -1.89 9.86
C ILE A 149 6.13 -3.16 9.22
N GLY A 150 7.44 -3.41 9.40
CA GLY A 150 8.08 -4.65 8.98
C GLY A 150 7.50 -5.92 9.62
N THR A 151 6.87 -5.82 10.78
CA THR A 151 6.18 -6.95 11.42
C THR A 151 4.86 -7.32 10.74
N ILE A 152 4.33 -6.43 9.88
CA ILE A 152 3.14 -6.69 9.07
C ILE A 152 3.58 -7.49 7.85
N GLY A 153 3.15 -8.74 7.77
CA GLY A 153 3.33 -9.56 6.56
C GLY A 153 2.15 -9.38 5.61
N PHE A 154 2.36 -8.72 4.46
CA PHE A 154 1.45 -8.78 3.32
C PHE A 154 1.83 -9.91 2.35
N ASN A 155 2.68 -10.85 2.78
CA ASN A 155 3.19 -11.95 1.96
C ASN A 155 2.15 -13.06 1.67
N GLU A 156 0.89 -12.90 2.08
CA GLU A 156 -0.14 -13.87 1.72
C GLU A 156 -0.57 -13.70 0.25
N PRO A 157 -0.73 -14.79 -0.52
CA PRO A 157 -1.08 -14.69 -1.94
C PRO A 157 -2.42 -13.98 -2.19
N GLY A 158 -2.45 -13.13 -3.22
CA GLY A 158 -3.68 -12.63 -3.84
C GLY A 158 -4.52 -11.68 -2.98
N HIS A 159 -5.83 -11.95 -2.90
CA HIS A 159 -6.84 -11.06 -2.31
C HIS A 159 -6.61 -10.78 -0.82
N LYS A 160 -6.02 -11.71 -0.06
CA LYS A 160 -5.86 -11.55 1.40
C LYS A 160 -4.88 -10.45 1.79
N ALA A 161 -3.79 -10.28 1.04
CA ALA A 161 -2.84 -9.19 1.26
C ALA A 161 -3.45 -7.83 0.91
N LYS A 162 -4.22 -7.76 -0.18
CA LYS A 162 -4.97 -6.55 -0.59
C LYS A 162 -6.02 -6.17 0.45
N ASP A 163 -6.75 -7.16 0.96
CA ASP A 163 -7.75 -6.95 2.01
C ASP A 163 -7.12 -6.46 3.31
N LEU A 164 -5.97 -7.02 3.70
CA LEU A 164 -5.25 -6.59 4.89
C LEU A 164 -4.74 -5.16 4.75
N LEU A 165 -4.14 -4.81 3.60
CA LEU A 165 -3.73 -3.44 3.32
C LEU A 165 -4.92 -2.50 3.39
N GLY A 166 -6.00 -2.79 2.67
CA GLY A 166 -7.19 -1.96 2.60
C GLY A 166 -7.74 -1.68 4.00
N ARG A 167 -7.84 -2.70 4.85
CA ARG A 167 -8.30 -2.54 6.25
C ARG A 167 -7.37 -1.69 7.09
N VAL A 168 -6.05 -1.94 7.03
CA VAL A 168 -5.07 -1.14 7.77
C VAL A 168 -5.13 0.31 7.30
N TYR A 169 -5.17 0.54 5.99
CA TYR A 169 -5.24 1.87 5.38
C TYR A 169 -6.54 2.61 5.77
N GLU A 170 -7.71 1.95 5.65
CA GLU A 170 -9.01 2.48 6.08
C GLU A 170 -9.03 2.80 7.58
N TYR A 171 -8.44 1.93 8.41
CA TYR A 171 -8.36 2.15 9.86
C TYR A 171 -7.52 3.39 10.19
N PHE A 172 -6.33 3.52 9.59
CA PHE A 172 -5.48 4.70 9.78
C PHE A 172 -6.17 5.97 9.29
N LEU A 173 -6.83 5.95 8.13
CA LEU A 173 -7.61 7.09 7.63
C LEU A 173 -8.70 7.52 8.62
N GLY A 174 -9.45 6.57 9.18
CA GLY A 174 -10.46 6.84 10.19
C GLY A 174 -9.87 7.46 11.47
N GLN A 175 -8.78 6.89 11.99
CA GLN A 175 -8.11 7.41 13.18
C GLN A 175 -7.54 8.82 12.97
N PHE A 176 -6.96 9.10 11.79
CA PHE A 176 -6.48 10.45 11.47
C PHE A 176 -7.63 11.44 11.30
N ALA A 177 -8.75 11.04 10.70
CA ALA A 177 -9.94 11.90 10.60
C ALA A 177 -10.51 12.25 11.99
N ASP A 178 -10.58 11.28 12.91
CA ASP A 178 -10.99 11.51 14.29
C ASP A 178 -10.02 12.45 15.04
N ALA A 179 -8.71 12.28 14.83
CA ALA A 179 -7.67 13.07 15.48
C ALA A 179 -7.53 14.50 14.93
N GLU A 180 -7.77 14.73 13.63
CA GLU A 180 -7.74 16.06 13.02
C GLU A 180 -8.92 16.95 13.46
N GLY A 181 -9.97 16.38 14.06
CA GLY A 181 -11.12 17.12 14.59
C GLY A 181 -11.96 17.85 13.53
N LYS A 182 -11.66 17.66 12.24
CA LYS A 182 -12.42 18.22 11.11
C LYS A 182 -13.64 17.34 10.86
N SER A 183 -14.75 17.67 11.51
CA SER A 183 -16.04 16.98 11.41
C SER A 183 -16.76 17.21 10.07
N GLY A 184 -16.14 16.85 8.95
CA GLY A 184 -16.72 17.00 7.61
C GLY A 184 -16.51 15.76 6.75
N GLY A 185 -17.60 15.28 6.13
CA GLY A 185 -17.59 14.16 5.17
C GLY A 185 -16.77 14.38 3.90
N GLN A 186 -15.96 15.43 3.83
CA GLN A 186 -15.01 15.72 2.75
C GLN A 186 -13.72 14.87 2.86
N PHE A 187 -13.31 14.45 4.07
CA PHE A 187 -12.03 13.75 4.25
C PHE A 187 -12.19 12.22 4.42
N TYR A 188 -13.22 11.79 5.14
CA TYR A 188 -13.50 10.37 5.38
C TYR A 188 -15.00 10.17 5.61
N THR A 189 -15.60 9.22 4.89
CA THR A 189 -16.98 8.77 5.12
C THR A 189 -16.94 7.44 5.86
N PRO A 190 -17.58 7.30 7.04
CA PRO A 190 -17.60 6.06 7.80
C PRO A 190 -18.08 4.85 6.97
N ALA A 191 -17.42 3.71 7.15
CA ALA A 191 -17.68 2.49 6.40
C ALA A 191 -19.16 2.04 6.45
N SER A 192 -19.88 2.28 7.54
CA SER A 192 -21.30 1.96 7.66
C SER A 192 -22.18 2.76 6.70
N ILE A 193 -21.86 4.04 6.49
CA ILE A 193 -22.60 4.94 5.58
C ILE A 193 -22.25 4.58 4.13
N VAL A 194 -20.96 4.39 3.84
CA VAL A 194 -20.48 3.98 2.52
C VAL A 194 -21.13 2.65 2.10
N LYS A 195 -21.12 1.65 3.00
CA LYS A 195 -21.77 0.36 2.74
C LYS A 195 -23.26 0.54 2.45
N LEU A 196 -23.99 1.28 3.29
CA LEU A 196 -25.41 1.52 3.06
C LEU A 196 -25.68 2.15 1.69
N LEU A 197 -24.92 3.17 1.31
CA LEU A 197 -25.11 3.87 0.03
C LEU A 197 -24.83 2.98 -1.17
N VAL A 198 -23.74 2.21 -1.13
CA VAL A 198 -23.40 1.28 -2.22
C VAL A 198 -24.43 0.16 -2.36
N GLU A 199 -24.88 -0.42 -1.24
CA GLU A 199 -25.92 -1.47 -1.22
C GLU A 199 -27.26 -0.95 -1.76
N MET A 200 -27.57 0.34 -1.56
CA MET A 200 -28.78 0.96 -2.12
C MET A 200 -28.67 1.26 -3.62
N LEU A 201 -27.46 1.56 -4.11
CA LEU A 201 -27.22 1.92 -5.52
C LEU A 201 -27.04 0.70 -6.42
N GLU A 202 -26.62 -0.44 -5.84
CA GLU A 202 -26.40 -1.71 -6.53
C GLU A 202 -25.55 -1.59 -7.82
N PRO A 203 -24.28 -1.12 -7.73
CA PRO A 203 -23.46 -0.84 -8.91
C PRO A 203 -22.89 -2.12 -9.55
N TYR A 204 -23.76 -2.95 -10.14
CA TYR A 204 -23.36 -4.23 -10.74
C TYR A 204 -22.45 -4.06 -11.97
N LYS A 205 -22.71 -3.06 -12.81
CA LYS A 205 -21.99 -2.80 -14.07
C LYS A 205 -22.00 -1.33 -14.46
N GLY A 206 -20.98 -0.90 -15.20
CA GLY A 206 -20.97 0.40 -15.87
C GLY A 206 -19.97 1.38 -15.28
N ARG A 207 -20.36 2.65 -15.12
CA ARG A 207 -19.45 3.72 -14.69
C ARG A 207 -19.87 4.19 -13.30
N VAL A 208 -18.95 4.06 -12.34
CA VAL A 208 -19.12 4.60 -10.98
C VAL A 208 -18.35 5.92 -10.92
N TYR A 209 -19.04 6.99 -10.55
CA TYR A 209 -18.46 8.32 -10.46
C TYR A 209 -18.72 8.95 -9.10
N ASP A 210 -17.66 9.48 -8.49
CA ASP A 210 -17.75 10.30 -7.28
C ASP A 210 -16.98 11.62 -7.51
N GLY A 211 -17.71 12.75 -7.48
CA GLY A 211 -17.16 14.08 -7.75
C GLY A 211 -16.42 14.72 -6.59
N CYS A 212 -16.47 14.12 -5.40
CA CYS A 212 -15.75 14.54 -4.20
C CYS A 212 -15.29 13.28 -3.45
N CYS A 213 -14.47 12.47 -4.11
CA CYS A 213 -14.24 11.10 -3.68
C CYS A 213 -13.42 10.96 -2.40
N GLY A 214 -12.76 12.04 -1.95
CA GLY A 214 -11.91 12.05 -0.77
C GLY A 214 -10.87 10.93 -0.84
N SER A 215 -10.88 10.06 0.18
CA SER A 215 -10.03 8.86 0.25
C SER A 215 -10.46 7.70 -0.67
N GLY A 216 -11.53 7.85 -1.46
CA GLY A 216 -11.99 6.83 -2.41
C GLY A 216 -12.79 5.69 -1.78
N GLY A 217 -13.31 5.87 -0.56
CA GLY A 217 -14.02 4.81 0.19
C GLY A 217 -15.22 4.22 -0.57
N MET A 218 -15.94 5.04 -1.34
CA MET A 218 -17.05 4.59 -2.20
C MET A 218 -16.61 3.59 -3.27
N PHE A 219 -15.42 3.76 -3.83
CA PHE A 219 -14.88 2.88 -4.87
C PHE A 219 -14.49 1.52 -4.31
N VAL A 220 -13.80 1.52 -3.17
CA VAL A 220 -13.43 0.29 -2.46
C VAL A 220 -14.68 -0.53 -2.11
N GLN A 221 -15.73 0.13 -1.62
CA GLN A 221 -16.97 -0.55 -1.27
C GLN A 221 -17.76 -1.02 -2.51
N SER A 222 -17.68 -0.29 -3.63
CA SER A 222 -18.31 -0.71 -4.89
C SER A 222 -17.71 -2.01 -5.43
N GLU A 223 -16.39 -2.17 -5.37
CA GLU A 223 -15.75 -3.45 -5.73
C GLU A 223 -16.13 -4.58 -4.77
N LYS A 224 -16.13 -4.31 -3.45
CA LYS A 224 -16.58 -5.29 -2.44
C LYS A 224 -18.02 -5.74 -2.69
N PHE A 225 -18.92 -4.83 -3.06
CA PHE A 225 -20.30 -5.16 -3.41
C PHE A 225 -20.37 -6.13 -4.59
N ILE A 226 -19.61 -5.87 -5.66
CA ILE A 226 -19.57 -6.73 -6.85
C ILE A 226 -19.05 -8.12 -6.50
N GLU A 227 -17.97 -8.22 -5.72
CA GLU A 227 -17.42 -9.51 -5.26
C GLU A 227 -18.44 -10.29 -4.40
N GLU A 228 -19.08 -9.63 -3.43
CA GLU A 228 -20.07 -10.25 -2.53
C GLU A 228 -21.32 -10.75 -3.29
N HIS A 229 -21.66 -10.13 -4.42
CA HIS A 229 -22.82 -10.47 -5.24
C HIS A 229 -22.48 -11.27 -6.51
N GLY A 230 -21.27 -11.84 -6.61
CA GLY A 230 -20.89 -12.77 -7.67
C GLY A 230 -20.60 -12.13 -9.03
N GLY A 231 -20.37 -10.82 -9.07
CA GLY A 231 -19.86 -10.12 -10.26
C GLY A 231 -18.37 -10.33 -10.45
N ARG A 232 -17.78 -9.65 -11.46
CA ARG A 232 -16.36 -9.79 -11.80
C ARG A 232 -15.63 -8.45 -11.73
N LEU A 233 -14.37 -8.50 -11.32
CA LEU A 233 -13.46 -7.34 -11.45
C LEU A 233 -13.42 -6.88 -12.91
N GLY A 234 -13.57 -5.58 -13.12
CA GLY A 234 -13.70 -4.96 -14.44
C GLY A 234 -15.13 -4.80 -14.97
N ASP A 235 -16.15 -5.28 -14.25
CA ASP A 235 -17.56 -5.01 -14.59
C ASP A 235 -17.92 -3.51 -14.41
N ILE A 236 -17.17 -2.79 -13.58
CA ILE A 236 -17.26 -1.33 -13.40
C ILE A 236 -15.98 -0.61 -13.80
N SER A 237 -16.14 0.64 -14.23
CA SER A 237 -15.07 1.62 -14.44
C SER A 237 -15.23 2.76 -13.44
N ILE A 238 -14.16 3.08 -12.72
CA ILE A 238 -14.14 4.05 -11.62
C ILE A 238 -13.65 5.41 -12.13
N TYR A 239 -14.36 6.48 -11.79
CA TYR A 239 -13.99 7.86 -12.07
C TYR A 239 -14.14 8.68 -10.79
N GLY A 240 -13.12 9.47 -10.45
CA GLY A 240 -13.12 10.27 -9.22
C GLY A 240 -12.57 11.67 -9.45
N GLN A 241 -13.01 12.61 -8.64
CA GLN A 241 -12.42 13.95 -8.52
C GLN A 241 -12.26 14.30 -7.03
N GLU A 242 -11.13 14.92 -6.69
CA GLU A 242 -10.83 15.48 -5.37
C GLU A 242 -10.07 16.80 -5.55
N SER A 243 -10.27 17.76 -4.65
CA SER A 243 -9.79 19.16 -4.78
C SER A 243 -8.74 19.54 -3.76
#